data_AF-A0A8S3EQH8-F1
#
_entry.id   AF-A0A8S3EQH8-F1
#
_cell.length_a   1.000
_cell.length_b   1.000
_cell.length_c   1.000
_cell.angle_alpha   90.00
_cell.angle_beta   90.00
_cell.angle_gamma   90.00
#
_symmetry.space_group_name_H-M   'P 1'
#
loop_
_entity.id
_entity.type
_entity.pdbx_description
1 polymer ?
#
loop_
_entity_poly.entity_id
_entity_poly.type
_entity_poly.pdbx_seq_one_letter_code
_entity_poly.pdbx_strand_id
1 'polypeptide(L)'
;MASVRLKIQVGDNKSNNNSYRQSVPPPPPLKFVFHFVTSPSNTIADLIYFLERHITEKYSYKNVKIIQLVTDDGYLLSNDDYCLGLLKDNDRIICYDMNKFIEDNYLTLDLENLWLEIKQHDASDNFEKSIQVGLNNLGKLFIRMYGTSTIRGLYMFSIYELIKIANRKEQNNSIARLNDKNWFIEAKWEYDSISEASLFLLCNFKIGSNEHIRSNKLHLLLDE
;
A
#
# COMPACT_ATOMS: atom_id res chain seq x y z
N MET A 1 -19.17 1.61 24.23
CA MET A 1 -19.50 0.90 22.97
C MET A 1 -19.79 1.94 21.91
N ALA A 2 -18.97 2.01 20.85
CA ALA A 2 -19.21 2.95 19.76
C ALA A 2 -20.35 2.43 18.85
N SER A 3 -21.27 3.30 18.45
CA SER A 3 -22.30 2.98 17.46
C SER A 3 -21.86 3.57 16.12
N VAL A 4 -21.91 2.78 15.05
CA VAL A 4 -21.48 3.20 13.70
C VAL A 4 -22.69 3.10 12.78
N ARG A 5 -23.06 4.19 12.10
CA ARG A 5 -24.09 4.20 11.07
C ARG A 5 -23.38 4.19 9.72
N LEU A 6 -23.27 3.01 9.16
CA LEU A 6 -22.63 2.81 7.87
C LEU A 6 -23.52 3.35 6.73
N LYS A 7 -23.10 4.42 6.05
CA LYS A 7 -23.63 4.80 4.73
C LYS A 7 -22.53 4.65 3.70
N ILE A 8 -22.51 3.49 3.04
CA ILE A 8 -21.51 3.22 1.98
C ILE A 8 -21.94 3.92 0.70
N GLN A 9 -21.06 4.77 0.18
CA GLN A 9 -21.11 5.17 -1.22
C GLN A 9 -20.01 4.40 -1.94
N VAL A 10 -20.42 3.36 -2.70
CA VAL A 10 -19.52 2.69 -3.64
C VAL A 10 -19.20 3.72 -4.73
N GLY A 11 -17.93 3.98 -4.99
CA GLY A 11 -17.53 4.94 -6.02
C GLY A 11 -18.08 4.54 -7.39
N ASP A 12 -18.73 5.46 -8.08
CA ASP A 12 -19.08 5.28 -9.48
C ASP A 12 -17.79 5.25 -10.31
N ASN A 13 -17.67 4.24 -11.19
CA ASN A 13 -16.64 4.19 -12.23
C ASN A 13 -16.79 5.41 -13.14
N LYS A 14 -16.09 6.51 -12.84
CA LYS A 14 -15.73 7.46 -13.90
C LYS A 14 -14.59 6.82 -14.66
N SER A 15 -14.94 6.13 -15.75
CA SER A 15 -13.97 5.57 -16.70
C SER A 15 -13.13 6.71 -17.28
N ASN A 16 -11.96 6.94 -16.69
CA ASN A 16 -10.91 7.71 -17.34
C ASN A 16 -10.43 6.88 -18.53
N ASN A 17 -10.73 7.38 -19.73
CA ASN A 17 -10.27 6.85 -21.01
C ASN A 17 -8.74 6.98 -21.10
N ASN A 18 -8.01 6.03 -20.52
CA ASN A 18 -6.65 5.71 -20.95
C ASN A 18 -6.64 4.25 -21.39
N SER A 19 -7.00 4.07 -22.66
CA SER A 19 -7.06 2.80 -23.36
C SER A 19 -5.66 2.30 -23.69
N TYR A 20 -5.00 1.61 -22.75
CA TYR A 20 -3.98 0.63 -23.11
C TYR A 20 -4.13 -0.61 -22.23
N ARG A 21 -4.54 -1.70 -22.89
CA ARG A 21 -4.73 -3.09 -22.42
C ARG A 21 -6.01 -3.37 -21.62
N GLN A 22 -7.07 -3.75 -22.34
CA GLN A 22 -8.21 -4.48 -21.78
C GLN A 22 -8.04 -5.98 -22.01
N SER A 23 -8.02 -6.74 -20.92
CA SER A 23 -8.79 -7.98 -20.81
C SER A 23 -9.03 -8.23 -19.33
N VAL A 24 -10.30 -8.15 -18.92
CA VAL A 24 -10.86 -8.09 -17.55
C VAL A 24 -10.80 -6.68 -16.93
N PRO A 25 -11.95 -6.01 -16.69
CA PRO A 25 -11.96 -4.77 -15.93
C PRO A 25 -11.47 -5.06 -14.51
N PRO A 26 -10.60 -4.23 -13.92
CA PRO A 26 -10.28 -4.39 -12.51
C PRO A 26 -11.58 -4.30 -11.69
N PRO A 27 -11.68 -5.03 -10.56
CA PRO A 27 -12.79 -4.82 -9.63
C PRO A 27 -12.88 -3.32 -9.32
N PRO A 28 -14.10 -2.76 -9.18
CA PRO A 28 -14.26 -1.33 -8.98
C PRO A 28 -13.47 -0.89 -7.74
N PRO A 29 -12.78 0.26 -7.77
CA PRO A 29 -12.08 0.78 -6.60
C PRO A 29 -13.08 0.89 -5.44
N LEU A 30 -12.77 0.22 -4.34
CA LEU A 30 -13.65 0.22 -3.19
C LEU A 30 -13.33 1.43 -2.31
N LYS A 31 -13.91 2.58 -2.67
CA LYS A 31 -14.06 3.72 -1.75
C LYS A 31 -15.17 3.38 -0.76
N PHE A 32 -14.84 3.33 0.53
CA PHE A 32 -15.85 3.16 1.58
C PHE A 32 -15.97 4.43 2.40
N VAL A 33 -17.18 4.96 2.53
CA VAL A 33 -17.49 6.10 3.41
C VAL A 33 -18.16 5.57 4.67
N PHE A 34 -17.60 5.90 5.83
CA PHE A 34 -18.17 5.53 7.13
C PHE A 34 -18.60 6.78 7.88
N HIS A 35 -19.76 6.72 8.55
CA HIS A 35 -20.20 7.74 9.48
C HIS A 35 -20.23 7.19 10.90
N PHE A 36 -19.49 7.85 11.80
CA PHE A 36 -19.49 7.48 13.22
C PHE A 36 -20.67 8.15 13.92
N VAL A 37 -21.45 7.36 14.67
CA VAL A 37 -22.46 7.94 15.58
C VAL A 37 -21.81 8.37 16.89
N THR A 38 -20.81 7.61 17.33
CA THR A 38 -19.94 7.98 18.44
C THR A 38 -18.48 7.71 18.10
N SER A 39 -17.60 8.63 18.49
CA SER A 39 -16.17 8.52 18.21
C SER A 39 -15.54 7.27 18.86
N PRO A 40 -14.71 6.49 18.13
CA PRO A 40 -14.01 5.35 18.71
C PRO A 40 -13.02 5.81 19.78
N SER A 41 -12.82 5.01 20.83
CA SER A 41 -11.80 5.27 21.85
C SER A 41 -10.42 4.67 21.53
N ASN A 42 -10.32 3.93 20.43
CA ASN A 42 -9.16 3.10 20.10
C ASN A 42 -8.19 3.85 19.17
N THR A 43 -7.12 3.19 18.75
CA THR A 43 -6.21 3.74 17.72
C THR A 43 -6.83 3.68 16.32
N ILE A 44 -6.29 4.45 15.38
CA ILE A 44 -6.66 4.35 13.96
C ILE A 44 -6.37 2.94 13.41
N ALA A 45 -5.30 2.28 13.85
CA ALA A 45 -5.00 0.90 13.48
C ALA A 45 -6.12 -0.08 13.92
N ASP A 46 -6.61 0.06 15.16
CA ASP A 46 -7.73 -0.76 15.67
C ASP A 46 -9.01 -0.51 14.86
N LEU A 47 -9.23 0.75 14.47
CA LEU A 47 -10.35 1.14 13.63
C LEU A 47 -10.27 0.48 12.25
N ILE A 48 -9.10 0.53 11.59
CA ILE A 48 -8.87 -0.13 10.29
C ILE A 48 -9.24 -1.61 10.37
N TYR A 49 -8.73 -2.32 11.37
CA TYR A 49 -9.01 -3.73 11.57
C TYR A 49 -10.52 -4.01 11.72
N PHE A 50 -11.22 -3.17 12.50
CA PHE A 50 -12.67 -3.28 12.65
C PHE A 50 -13.41 -3.06 11.32
N LEU A 51 -13.02 -2.05 10.54
CA LEU A 51 -13.65 -1.69 9.28
C LEU A 51 -13.43 -2.78 8.22
N GLU A 52 -12.20 -3.31 8.09
CA GLU A 52 -11.88 -4.42 7.17
C GLU A 52 -12.72 -5.65 7.47
N ARG A 53 -12.84 -6.03 8.75
CA ARG A 53 -13.68 -7.15 9.18
C ARG A 53 -15.14 -6.90 8.82
N HIS A 54 -15.66 -5.70 9.09
CA HIS A 54 -17.04 -5.36 8.79
C HIS A 54 -17.35 -5.38 7.29
N ILE A 55 -16.44 -4.87 6.45
CA ILE A 55 -16.59 -4.91 4.99
C ILE A 55 -16.61 -6.35 4.50
N THR A 56 -15.68 -7.18 4.99
CA THR A 56 -15.57 -8.60 4.62
C THR A 56 -16.86 -9.36 4.96
N GLU A 57 -17.35 -9.21 6.18
CA GLU A 57 -18.58 -9.86 6.67
C GLU A 57 -19.81 -9.42 5.87
N LYS A 58 -19.95 -8.12 5.62
CA LYS A 58 -21.18 -7.55 5.05
C LYS A 58 -21.28 -7.67 3.52
N TYR A 59 -20.15 -7.61 2.82
CA TYR A 59 -20.12 -7.55 1.35
C TYR A 59 -19.56 -8.81 0.70
N SER A 60 -19.19 -9.83 1.48
CA SER A 60 -18.58 -11.07 0.99
C SER A 60 -17.33 -10.85 0.12
N TYR A 61 -16.71 -9.68 0.23
CA TYR A 61 -15.41 -9.40 -0.38
C TYR A 61 -14.34 -10.11 0.43
N LYS A 62 -13.60 -11.02 -0.20
CA LYS A 62 -12.46 -11.67 0.44
C LYS A 62 -11.25 -10.74 0.41
N ASN A 63 -10.59 -10.60 1.55
CA ASN A 63 -9.29 -9.94 1.70
C ASN A 63 -9.30 -8.43 1.38
N VAL A 64 -10.34 -7.70 1.81
CA VAL A 64 -10.28 -6.24 1.74
C VAL A 64 -9.19 -5.75 2.68
N LYS A 65 -8.27 -4.96 2.13
CA LYS A 65 -7.23 -4.27 2.88
C LYS A 65 -7.39 -2.77 2.70
N ILE A 66 -7.61 -2.04 3.79
CA ILE A 66 -7.63 -0.59 3.81
C ILE A 66 -6.19 -0.11 3.88
N ILE A 67 -5.74 0.60 2.85
CA ILE A 67 -4.38 1.13 2.75
C ILE A 67 -4.30 2.55 3.33
N GLN A 68 -5.40 3.28 3.28
CA GLN A 68 -5.44 4.67 3.71
C GLN A 68 -6.82 5.01 4.28
N LEU A 69 -6.80 5.76 5.39
CA LEU A 69 -7.97 6.42 5.97
C LEU A 69 -7.80 7.93 5.87
N VAL A 70 -8.82 8.60 5.33
CA VAL A 70 -8.84 10.06 5.14
C VAL A 70 -10.17 10.60 5.69
N THR A 71 -10.16 11.75 6.33
CA THR A 71 -11.40 12.47 6.69
C THR A 71 -12.05 13.10 5.45
N ASP A 72 -13.29 13.59 5.57
CA ASP A 72 -14.03 14.23 4.47
C ASP A 72 -13.33 15.49 3.91
N ASP A 73 -12.58 16.20 4.75
CA ASP A 73 -11.80 17.39 4.39
C ASP A 73 -10.39 17.06 3.85
N GLY A 74 -10.05 15.78 3.72
CA GLY A 74 -8.80 15.33 3.10
C GLY A 74 -7.63 15.10 4.06
N TYR A 75 -7.84 15.17 5.38
CA TYR A 75 -6.79 14.90 6.36
C TYR A 75 -6.49 13.39 6.45
N LEU A 76 -5.21 13.03 6.31
CA LEU A 76 -4.72 11.67 6.41
C LEU A 76 -4.56 11.24 7.87
N LEU A 77 -5.22 10.15 8.25
CA LEU A 77 -5.17 9.60 9.60
C LEU A 77 -4.00 8.63 9.76
N SER A 78 -3.15 8.85 10.77
CA SER A 78 -2.01 7.97 11.05
C SER A 78 -2.41 6.79 11.92
N ASN A 79 -1.86 5.61 11.66
CA ASN A 79 -2.17 4.37 12.40
C ASN A 79 -1.95 4.48 13.91
N ASP A 80 -0.94 5.25 14.33
CA ASP A 80 -0.54 5.41 15.73
C ASP A 80 -1.44 6.41 16.49
N ASP A 81 -2.27 7.19 15.78
CA ASP A 81 -3.08 8.22 16.40
C ASP A 81 -4.28 7.61 17.14
N TYR A 82 -4.68 8.24 18.25
CA TYR A 82 -5.95 7.94 18.90
C TYR A 82 -7.10 8.55 18.11
N CYS A 83 -8.18 7.76 17.93
CA CYS A 83 -9.41 8.27 17.34
C CYS A 83 -10.00 9.41 18.18
N LEU A 84 -9.88 9.32 19.51
CA LEU A 84 -10.26 10.36 20.47
C LEU A 84 -9.44 11.64 20.22
N GLY A 85 -10.11 12.67 19.71
CA GLY A 85 -9.50 13.97 19.43
C GLY A 85 -9.30 14.25 17.94
N LEU A 86 -9.21 13.21 17.10
CA LEU A 86 -9.15 13.34 15.65
C LEU A 86 -10.51 13.15 14.99
N LEU A 87 -11.29 12.18 15.48
CA LEU A 87 -12.63 11.89 14.99
C LEU A 87 -13.66 12.41 15.98
N LYS A 88 -14.65 13.14 15.48
CA LYS A 88 -15.80 13.65 16.22
C LYS A 88 -17.06 12.87 15.84
N ASP A 89 -18.08 13.03 16.66
CA ASP A 89 -19.39 12.45 16.38
C ASP A 89 -19.94 13.01 15.06
N ASN A 90 -20.47 12.13 14.21
CA ASN A 90 -20.94 12.39 12.85
C ASN A 90 -19.85 12.65 11.80
N ASP A 91 -18.57 12.49 12.14
CA ASP A 91 -17.51 12.57 11.15
C ASP A 91 -17.64 11.48 10.09
N ARG A 92 -17.17 11.85 8.91
CA ARG A 92 -17.04 10.95 7.76
C ARG A 92 -15.59 10.64 7.56
N ILE A 93 -15.31 9.35 7.43
CA ILE A 93 -14.02 8.87 6.95
C ILE A 93 -14.19 8.14 5.63
N ILE A 94 -13.15 8.22 4.82
CA ILE A 94 -13.01 7.63 3.51
C ILE A 94 -11.90 6.59 3.63
N CYS A 95 -12.22 5.35 3.31
CA CYS A 95 -11.27 4.25 3.23
C CYS A 95 -10.90 4.01 1.78
N TYR A 96 -9.61 3.90 1.50
CA TYR A 96 -9.10 3.51 0.20
C TYR A 96 -8.51 2.10 0.25
N ASP A 97 -8.91 1.28 -0.70
CA ASP A 97 -8.20 0.04 -1.02
C ASP A 97 -6.93 0.32 -1.84
N MET A 98 -6.15 -0.73 -2.11
CA MET A 98 -4.93 -0.61 -2.90
C MET A 98 -5.18 -0.10 -4.33
N ASN A 99 -6.31 -0.46 -4.95
CA ASN A 99 -6.60 -0.02 -6.32
C ASN A 99 -6.85 1.48 -6.38
N LYS A 100 -7.66 2.01 -5.46
CA LYS A 100 -7.92 3.45 -5.38
C LYS A 100 -6.66 4.22 -4.99
N PHE A 101 -5.89 3.69 -4.04
CA PHE A 101 -4.60 4.27 -3.66
C PHE A 101 -3.63 4.37 -4.84
N ILE A 102 -3.54 3.33 -5.68
CA ILE A 102 -2.75 3.36 -6.91
C ILE A 102 -3.29 4.43 -7.87
N GLU A 103 -4.60 4.44 -8.13
CA GLU A 103 -5.22 5.39 -9.06
C GLU A 103 -4.89 6.85 -8.70
N ASP A 104 -5.07 7.21 -7.43
CA ASP A 104 -4.89 8.58 -6.96
C ASP A 104 -3.42 9.02 -6.92
N ASN A 105 -2.47 8.09 -6.79
CA ASN A 105 -1.06 8.41 -6.66
C ASN A 105 -0.24 8.14 -7.93
N TYR A 106 -0.80 7.47 -8.94
CA TYR A 106 -0.05 7.05 -10.13
C TYR A 106 0.59 8.23 -10.87
N LEU A 107 -0.11 9.35 -10.99
CA LEU A 107 0.38 10.55 -11.67
C LEU A 107 1.49 11.29 -10.91
N THR A 108 1.73 10.94 -9.64
CA THR A 108 2.81 11.54 -8.85
C THR A 108 4.14 10.83 -9.04
N LEU A 109 4.13 9.59 -9.56
CA LEU A 109 5.32 8.75 -9.64
C LEU A 109 6.29 9.26 -10.72
N ASP A 110 7.56 9.46 -10.36
CA ASP A 110 8.62 9.67 -11.34
C ASP A 110 9.11 8.30 -11.83
N LEU A 111 8.50 7.83 -12.91
CA LEU A 111 8.86 6.55 -13.54
C LEU A 111 10.04 6.68 -14.52
N GLU A 112 10.52 7.90 -14.78
CA GLU A 112 11.66 8.16 -15.67
C GLU A 112 12.99 8.08 -14.89
N ASN A 113 12.99 8.47 -13.61
CA ASN A 113 14.18 8.50 -12.75
C ASN A 113 14.13 7.46 -11.63
N LEU A 114 13.94 6.19 -11.98
CA LEU A 114 13.94 5.09 -11.02
C LEU A 114 15.33 4.84 -10.41
N TRP A 115 15.36 4.59 -9.11
CA TRP A 115 16.58 4.13 -8.41
C TRP A 115 16.83 2.65 -8.64
N LEU A 116 15.77 1.87 -8.81
CA LEU A 116 15.83 0.45 -9.11
C LEU A 116 14.63 0.03 -9.95
N GLU A 117 14.89 -0.77 -10.98
CA GLU A 117 13.88 -1.55 -11.68
C GLU A 117 14.38 -2.99 -11.84
N ILE A 118 13.62 -3.95 -11.29
CA ILE A 118 13.77 -5.36 -11.61
C ILE A 118 12.51 -5.78 -12.34
N LYS A 119 12.64 -6.20 -13.59
CA LYS A 119 11.54 -6.73 -14.39
C LYS A 119 11.90 -8.02 -15.09
N GLN A 120 10.92 -8.88 -15.25
CA GLN A 120 11.07 -10.13 -15.98
C GLN A 120 9.73 -10.59 -16.51
N HIS A 121 9.73 -11.07 -17.76
CA HIS A 121 8.57 -11.67 -18.39
C HIS A 121 8.29 -13.06 -17.79
N ASP A 122 7.05 -13.32 -17.40
CA ASP A 122 6.58 -14.64 -16.99
C ASP A 122 5.84 -15.31 -18.16
N ALA A 123 6.43 -16.36 -18.72
CA ALA A 123 5.85 -17.09 -19.84
C ALA A 123 4.57 -17.87 -19.47
N SER A 124 4.32 -18.11 -18.18
CA SER A 124 3.15 -18.88 -17.72
C SER A 124 1.84 -18.10 -17.84
N ASP A 125 1.90 -16.77 -17.69
CA ASP A 125 0.75 -15.88 -17.83
C ASP A 125 0.95 -14.78 -18.89
N ASN A 126 2.11 -14.77 -19.56
CA ASN A 126 2.52 -13.82 -20.59
C ASN A 126 2.51 -12.36 -20.11
N PHE A 127 2.63 -12.12 -18.80
CA PHE A 127 2.74 -10.78 -18.22
C PHE A 127 4.17 -10.49 -17.75
N GLU A 128 4.58 -9.23 -17.88
CA GLU A 128 5.78 -8.73 -17.22
C GLU A 128 5.51 -8.54 -15.73
N LYS A 129 6.42 -9.07 -14.90
CA LYS A 129 6.45 -8.89 -13.45
C LYS A 129 7.54 -7.87 -13.14
N SER A 130 7.27 -6.91 -12.26
CA SER A 130 8.25 -5.88 -11.92
C SER A 130 8.18 -5.38 -10.48
N ILE A 131 9.33 -4.99 -9.95
CA ILE A 131 9.45 -4.10 -8.79
C ILE A 131 10.25 -2.87 -9.19
N GLN A 132 9.71 -1.71 -8.87
CA GLN A 132 10.27 -0.40 -9.18
C GLN A 132 10.36 0.40 -7.89
N VAL A 133 11.49 1.07 -7.70
CA VAL A 133 11.75 1.95 -6.56
C VAL A 133 12.23 3.29 -7.08
N GLY A 134 11.68 4.37 -6.54
CA GLY A 134 12.07 5.73 -6.90
C GLY A 134 11.45 6.75 -5.94
N LEU A 135 11.59 8.02 -6.28
CA LEU A 135 10.89 9.11 -5.60
C LEU A 135 9.70 9.57 -6.44
N ASN A 136 8.61 9.93 -5.79
CA ASN A 136 7.54 10.65 -6.48
C ASN A 136 7.88 12.15 -6.54
N ASN A 137 7.08 12.93 -7.27
CA ASN A 137 7.25 14.37 -7.40
C ASN A 137 7.00 15.16 -6.09
N LEU A 138 6.61 14.48 -5.01
CA LEU A 138 6.47 15.02 -3.66
C LEU A 138 7.64 14.62 -2.74
N GLY A 139 8.69 14.00 -3.27
CA GLY A 139 9.85 13.55 -2.51
C GLY A 139 9.58 12.34 -1.59
N LYS A 140 8.48 11.61 -1.80
CA LYS A 140 8.21 10.35 -1.10
C LYS A 140 8.86 9.18 -1.83
N LEU A 141 9.52 8.31 -1.10
CA LEU A 141 9.98 7.04 -1.62
C LEU A 141 8.78 6.19 -1.98
N PHE A 142 8.70 5.70 -3.22
CA PHE A 142 7.70 4.73 -3.61
C PHE A 142 8.33 3.38 -3.94
N ILE A 143 7.58 2.34 -3.64
CA ILE A 143 7.84 0.97 -4.08
C ILE A 143 6.60 0.52 -4.84
N ARG A 144 6.74 0.32 -6.14
CA ARG A 144 5.69 -0.16 -7.03
C ARG A 144 5.98 -1.61 -7.40
N MET A 145 5.04 -2.49 -7.10
CA MET A 145 5.14 -3.92 -7.41
C MET A 145 4.00 -4.29 -8.35
N TYR A 146 4.34 -4.89 -9.49
CA TYR A 146 3.37 -5.28 -10.50
C TYR A 146 3.56 -6.76 -10.82
N GLY A 147 2.57 -7.59 -10.47
CA GLY A 147 2.50 -8.98 -10.86
C GLY A 147 1.53 -9.21 -12.02
N THR A 148 0.27 -8.83 -11.80
CA THR A 148 -0.79 -8.88 -12.81
C THR A 148 -1.71 -7.67 -12.64
N SER A 149 -2.76 -7.57 -13.45
CA SER A 149 -3.80 -6.54 -13.27
C SER A 149 -4.50 -6.64 -11.92
N THR A 150 -4.52 -7.83 -11.31
CA THR A 150 -5.17 -8.10 -10.01
C THR A 150 -4.19 -8.23 -8.85
N ILE A 151 -2.92 -8.55 -9.12
CA ILE A 151 -1.87 -8.70 -8.10
C ILE A 151 -0.84 -7.59 -8.31
N ARG A 152 -1.07 -6.45 -7.66
CA ARG A 152 -0.23 -5.25 -7.74
C ARG A 152 -0.29 -4.45 -6.44
N GLY A 153 0.73 -3.64 -6.18
CA GLY A 153 0.82 -2.82 -4.98
C GLY A 153 1.65 -1.55 -5.21
N LEU A 154 1.28 -0.50 -4.49
CA LEU A 154 2.05 0.73 -4.36
C LEU A 154 2.19 1.04 -2.88
N TYR A 155 3.42 1.25 -2.45
CA TYR A 155 3.78 1.62 -1.08
C TYR A 155 4.56 2.92 -1.14
N MET A 156 4.22 3.88 -0.28
CA MET A 156 4.88 5.17 -0.26
C MET A 156 5.30 5.52 1.16
N PHE A 157 6.48 6.12 1.28
CA PHE A 157 7.09 6.47 2.56
C PHE A 157 7.61 7.90 2.48
N SER A 158 7.15 8.73 3.40
CA SER A 158 7.75 10.03 3.69
C SER A 158 9.10 9.84 4.39
N ILE A 159 9.94 10.89 4.34
CA ILE A 159 11.22 10.91 5.07
C ILE A 159 11.02 10.62 6.56
N TYR A 160 9.97 11.19 7.17
CA TYR A 160 9.65 10.97 8.58
C TYR A 160 9.34 9.49 8.89
N GLU A 161 8.61 8.80 8.01
CA GLU A 161 8.35 7.36 8.15
C GLU A 161 9.64 6.55 8.00
N LEU A 162 10.51 6.92 7.06
CA LEU A 162 11.81 6.26 6.87
C LEU A 162 12.71 6.41 8.11
N ILE A 163 12.77 7.60 8.70
CA ILE A 163 13.50 7.87 9.96
C ILE A 163 12.92 7.02 11.09
N LYS A 164 11.58 6.95 11.22
CA LYS A 164 10.92 6.08 12.22
C LYS A 164 11.31 4.61 12.03
N ILE A 165 11.29 4.11 10.80
CA ILE A 165 11.65 2.74 10.46
C ILE A 165 13.12 2.47 10.85
N ALA A 166 14.04 3.37 10.50
CA ALA A 166 15.44 3.26 10.86
C ALA A 166 15.64 3.25 12.39
N ASN A 167 14.96 4.15 13.11
CA ASN A 167 15.08 4.29 14.56
C ASN A 167 14.51 3.11 15.34
N ARG A 168 13.50 2.41 14.81
CA ARG A 168 12.95 1.20 15.44
C ARG A 168 13.91 0.00 15.37
N LYS A 169 14.95 0.06 14.52
CA LYS A 169 15.95 -1.01 14.32
C LYS A 169 15.33 -2.39 14.08
N GLU A 170 14.15 -2.40 13.46
CA GLU A 170 13.35 -3.62 13.30
C GLU A 170 14.05 -4.58 12.31
N GLN A 171 14.46 -5.75 12.82
CA GLN A 171 15.06 -6.80 12.00
C GLN A 171 13.93 -7.55 11.26
N ASN A 172 14.00 -7.58 9.92
CA ASN A 172 13.05 -8.27 9.01
C ASN A 172 11.61 -7.71 8.97
N ASN A 173 11.46 -6.42 8.68
CA ASN A 173 10.15 -5.87 8.36
C ASN A 173 9.78 -6.08 6.89
N SER A 174 8.90 -7.06 6.65
CA SER A 174 8.24 -7.20 5.36
C SER A 174 7.42 -5.94 5.05
N ILE A 175 7.70 -5.30 3.90
CA ILE A 175 6.84 -4.25 3.36
C ILE A 175 5.66 -4.93 2.67
N ALA A 176 5.97 -5.81 1.73
CA ALA A 176 5.00 -6.58 0.99
C ALA A 176 5.63 -7.76 0.28
N ARG A 177 4.81 -8.79 0.08
CA ARG A 177 5.09 -9.92 -0.80
C ARG A 177 3.88 -10.14 -1.69
N LEU A 178 4.06 -9.90 -2.98
CA LEU A 178 3.11 -10.29 -4.02
C LEU A 178 3.53 -11.66 -4.54
N ASN A 179 2.63 -12.62 -4.57
CA ASN A 179 2.96 -13.96 -5.02
C ASN A 179 1.78 -14.65 -5.68
N ASP A 180 2.14 -15.65 -6.47
CA ASP A 180 1.26 -16.74 -6.88
C ASP A 180 2.00 -18.06 -6.63
N LYS A 181 1.49 -19.18 -7.14
CA LYS A 181 2.10 -20.52 -7.04
C LYS A 181 3.53 -20.56 -7.59
N ASN A 182 3.82 -19.79 -8.64
CA ASN A 182 5.05 -19.94 -9.44
C ASN A 182 6.01 -18.74 -9.35
N TRP A 183 5.60 -17.63 -8.75
CA TRP A 183 6.42 -16.43 -8.70
C TRP A 183 6.16 -15.64 -7.42
N PHE A 184 7.15 -14.85 -7.02
CA PHE A 184 6.94 -13.82 -6.01
C PHE A 184 7.81 -12.60 -6.28
N ILE A 185 7.29 -11.45 -5.85
CA ILE A 185 7.97 -10.17 -5.75
C ILE A 185 7.86 -9.77 -4.30
N GLU A 186 8.96 -9.40 -3.66
CA GLU A 186 8.98 -9.03 -2.25
C GLU A 186 9.85 -7.80 -2.02
N ALA A 187 9.37 -6.92 -1.14
CA ALA A 187 10.10 -5.79 -0.62
C ALA A 187 10.15 -5.90 0.90
N LYS A 188 11.32 -5.69 1.51
CA LYS A 188 11.48 -5.67 2.96
C LYS A 188 12.57 -4.71 3.40
N TRP A 189 12.44 -4.20 4.61
CA TRP A 189 13.50 -3.44 5.26
C TRP A 189 14.52 -4.37 5.91
N GLU A 190 15.78 -3.98 5.84
CA GLU A 190 16.88 -4.58 6.58
C GLU A 190 17.66 -3.48 7.28
N TYR A 191 17.84 -3.62 8.59
CA TYR A 191 18.66 -2.72 9.38
C TYR A 191 19.94 -3.43 9.79
N ASP A 192 21.09 -2.89 9.40
CA ASP A 192 22.39 -3.39 9.85
C ASP A 192 22.84 -2.61 11.10
N SER A 193 22.63 -3.21 12.27
CA SER A 193 23.01 -2.63 13.55
C SER A 193 24.49 -2.80 13.92
N ILE A 194 25.26 -3.58 13.15
CA ILE A 194 26.59 -4.03 13.54
C ILE A 194 27.67 -3.25 12.80
N SER A 195 27.50 -2.99 11.50
CA SER A 195 28.54 -2.38 10.68
C SER A 195 28.41 -0.85 10.56
N GLU A 196 27.20 -0.36 10.23
CA GLU A 196 27.02 1.03 9.79
C GLU A 196 25.76 1.72 10.37
N ALA A 197 24.94 1.04 11.17
CA ALA A 197 23.67 1.57 11.70
C ALA A 197 22.73 2.06 10.58
N SER A 198 22.68 1.32 9.47
CA SER A 198 22.10 1.75 8.20
C SER A 198 20.79 1.05 7.87
N LEU A 199 19.90 1.78 7.19
CA LEU A 199 18.65 1.26 6.64
C LEU A 199 18.85 0.82 5.17
N PHE A 200 18.42 -0.40 4.88
CA PHE A 200 18.44 -0.95 3.53
C PHE A 200 17.05 -1.38 3.08
N LEU A 201 16.77 -1.17 1.79
CA LEU A 201 15.64 -1.77 1.11
C LEU A 201 16.10 -2.99 0.32
N LEU A 202 15.55 -4.16 0.66
CA LEU A 202 15.75 -5.39 -0.08
C LEU A 202 14.59 -5.65 -1.01
N CYS A 203 14.90 -5.88 -2.29
CA CYS A 203 13.94 -6.24 -3.33
C CYS A 203 14.27 -7.65 -3.84
N ASN A 204 13.41 -8.61 -3.51
CA ASN A 204 13.54 -10.00 -3.90
C ASN A 204 12.55 -10.35 -5.01
N PHE A 205 13.00 -11.18 -5.95
CA PHE A 205 12.24 -11.49 -7.14
C PHE A 205 12.51 -12.93 -7.60
N LYS A 206 11.44 -13.68 -7.85
CA LYS A 206 11.47 -15.06 -8.34
C LYS A 206 10.38 -15.27 -9.39
N ILE A 207 10.75 -15.86 -10.52
CA ILE A 207 9.80 -16.37 -11.52
C ILE A 207 10.12 -17.82 -11.86
N GLY A 208 9.07 -18.65 -11.91
CA GLY A 208 9.14 -20.05 -12.25
C GLY A 208 9.55 -20.94 -11.08
N SER A 209 9.73 -22.22 -11.39
CA SER A 209 10.12 -23.27 -10.42
C SER A 209 11.58 -23.20 -10.00
N ASN A 210 12.41 -22.39 -10.66
CA ASN A 210 13.83 -22.31 -10.39
C ASN A 210 14.08 -21.76 -8.97
N GLU A 211 14.98 -22.36 -8.19
CA GLU A 211 15.20 -21.99 -6.79
C GLU A 211 15.92 -20.64 -6.62
N HIS A 212 16.47 -20.09 -7.71
CA HIS A 212 17.24 -18.85 -7.67
C HIS A 212 16.35 -17.63 -7.43
N ILE A 213 16.60 -16.93 -6.32
CA ILE A 213 15.97 -15.66 -5.99
C ILE A 213 16.93 -14.54 -6.40
N ARG A 214 16.48 -13.65 -7.28
CA ARG A 214 17.21 -12.41 -7.56
C ARG A 214 16.95 -11.43 -6.41
N SER A 215 18.01 -10.89 -5.84
CA SER A 215 17.93 -9.92 -4.74
C SER A 215 18.75 -8.69 -5.09
N ASN A 216 18.18 -7.50 -4.88
CA ASN A 216 18.91 -6.23 -4.88
C ASN A 216 18.75 -5.56 -3.52
N LYS A 217 19.83 -4.90 -3.08
CA LYS A 217 19.90 -4.18 -1.81
C LYS A 217 20.23 -2.72 -2.10
N LEU A 218 19.34 -1.82 -1.71
CA LEU A 218 19.53 -0.37 -1.79
C LEU A 218 19.86 0.18 -0.41
N HIS A 219 20.95 0.92 -0.30
CA HIS A 219 21.31 1.66 0.91
C HIS A 219 20.58 3.00 0.92
N LEU A 220 19.78 3.25 1.95
CA LEU A 220 19.11 4.53 2.15
C LEU A 220 19.93 5.39 3.12
N LEU A 221 20.57 6.42 2.59
CA LEU A 221 21.22 7.46 3.38
C LEU A 221 20.16 8.52 3.71
N LEU A 222 19.86 8.67 4.99
CA LEU A 222 18.97 9.69 5.51
C LEU A 222 19.85 10.78 6.14
N ASP A 223 20.23 11.77 5.35
CA ASP A 223 20.99 12.93 5.85
C ASP A 223 20.01 13.87 6.58
N GLU A 224 20.40 14.32 7.78
CA GLU A 224 19.65 15.29 8.60
C GLU A 224 19.71 16.73 8.05
#